data_AF-A0A496YN17-F1
#
_entry.id   AF-A0A496YN17-F1
#
_cell.length_a   1.000
_cell.length_b   1.000
_cell.length_c   1.000
_cell.angle_alpha   90.00
_cell.angle_beta   90.00
_cell.angle_gamma   90.00
#
_symmetry.space_group_name_H-M   'P 1'
#
loop_
_entity.id
_entity.type
_entity.pdbx_description
1 polymer ?
#
loop_
_entity_poly.entity_id
_entity_poly.type
_entity_poly.pdbx_seq_one_letter_code
_entity_poly.pdbx_strand_id
1 'polypeptide(L)'
;MVYMAGDNNLDTAALRDIAEMARVGSSTKPADKSSDKVHPVKFPKGSCKAAFNGVNILVQLDRANDFLSRRFFITRGGGYRKDCIETFEETNTGDPKVLENFMLWAMEKYPANRYFLILWNHGGGWWEDPRRSIAYDDSSDGDALDNGELKAALSSIAKKLGRPIDILGMDA
;
A
#
# COMPACT_ATOMS: atom_id res chain seq x y z
N MET A 1 2.36 2.61 -2.83
CA MET A 1 1.23 2.22 -1.98
C MET A 1 1.04 0.74 -2.20
N VAL A 2 0.98 -0.06 -1.15
CA VAL A 2 0.78 -1.52 -1.22
C VAL A 2 -0.44 -1.85 -0.38
N TYR A 3 -1.47 -2.38 -1.02
CA TYR A 3 -2.71 -2.79 -0.37
C TYR A 3 -2.66 -4.31 -0.24
N MET A 4 -2.50 -4.80 0.98
CA MET A 4 -2.29 -6.21 1.29
C MET A 4 -3.55 -6.77 1.97
N ALA A 5 -4.29 -7.58 1.22
CA ALA A 5 -5.40 -8.35 1.75
C ALA A 5 -4.86 -9.66 2.35
N GLY A 6 -4.40 -9.58 3.59
CA GLY A 6 -3.78 -10.70 4.30
C GLY A 6 -4.76 -11.52 5.12
N ASP A 7 -6.06 -11.21 5.07
CA ASP A 7 -7.11 -12.02 5.70
C ASP A 7 -7.44 -13.27 4.87
N ASN A 8 -6.46 -14.19 4.83
CA ASN A 8 -6.54 -15.51 4.23
C ASN A 8 -5.22 -16.26 4.50
N ASN A 9 -4.98 -17.38 3.81
CA ASN A 9 -3.78 -18.19 3.99
C ASN A 9 -2.44 -17.52 3.59
N LEU A 10 -2.44 -16.35 2.95
CA LEU A 10 -1.23 -15.57 2.63
C LEU A 10 -0.80 -14.62 3.76
N ASP A 11 -1.57 -14.49 4.83
CA ASP A 11 -1.29 -13.70 6.04
C ASP A 11 0.20 -13.63 6.44
N THR A 12 0.88 -14.78 6.48
CA THR A 12 2.30 -14.87 6.88
C THR A 12 3.27 -14.39 5.81
N ALA A 13 2.90 -14.44 4.52
CA ALA A 13 3.68 -13.91 3.42
C ALA A 13 3.71 -12.38 3.44
N ALA A 14 2.59 -11.72 3.78
CA ALA A 14 2.54 -10.27 3.92
C ALA A 14 3.57 -9.74 4.94
N LEU A 15 3.80 -10.47 6.04
CA LEU A 15 4.83 -10.13 7.02
C LEU A 15 6.26 -10.21 6.46
N ARG A 16 6.52 -11.19 5.60
CA ARG A 16 7.81 -11.36 4.93
C ARG A 16 8.03 -10.23 3.94
N ASP A 17 7.03 -9.88 3.15
CA ASP A 17 7.13 -8.80 2.15
C ASP A 17 7.31 -7.44 2.80
N ILE A 18 6.65 -7.18 3.93
CA ILE A 18 6.92 -5.98 4.74
C ILE A 18 8.37 -5.95 5.23
N ALA A 19 8.93 -7.07 5.65
CA ALA A 19 10.34 -7.14 6.07
C ALA A 19 11.31 -6.93 4.90
N GLU A 20 10.96 -7.40 3.69
CA GLU A 20 11.75 -7.17 2.48
C GLU A 20 11.70 -5.71 2.03
N MET A 21 10.51 -5.09 2.02
CA MET A 21 10.36 -3.65 1.78
C MET A 21 11.21 -2.82 2.75
N ALA A 22 11.27 -3.22 4.02
CA ALA A 22 12.07 -2.55 5.04
C ALA A 22 13.59 -2.64 4.82
N ARG A 23 14.10 -3.55 3.98
CA ARG A 23 15.54 -3.57 3.62
C ARG A 23 15.96 -2.32 2.85
N VAL A 24 15.04 -1.78 2.05
CA VAL A 24 15.25 -0.54 1.29
C VAL A 24 14.63 0.64 2.04
N GLY A 25 13.35 0.52 2.41
CA GLY A 25 12.58 1.53 3.13
C GLY A 25 12.24 2.76 2.30
N SER A 26 11.39 3.61 2.88
CA SER A 26 11.12 4.96 2.37
C SER A 26 12.38 5.82 2.45
N SER A 27 12.53 6.69 1.47
CA SER A 27 13.67 7.60 1.34
C SER A 27 13.41 8.99 1.92
N THR A 28 12.15 9.31 2.24
CA THR A 28 11.80 10.50 3.01
C THR A 28 11.59 10.15 4.48
N LYS A 29 11.61 11.16 5.35
CA LYS A 29 11.23 10.97 6.74
C LYS A 29 9.69 10.84 6.83
N PRO A 30 9.16 10.08 7.81
CA PRO A 30 7.75 10.15 8.13
C PRO A 30 7.36 11.63 8.31
N ALA A 31 6.15 12.01 7.89
CA ALA A 31 5.62 13.34 8.15
C ALA A 31 5.71 13.59 9.66
N ASP A 32 6.66 14.41 10.08
CA ASP A 32 6.83 14.83 11.46
C ASP A 32 5.59 15.62 11.88
N LYS A 33 5.12 15.41 13.12
CA LYS A 33 4.12 16.25 13.80
C LYS A 33 4.63 17.67 14.08
N SER A 34 5.87 17.98 13.72
CA SER A 34 6.47 19.30 13.84
C SER A 34 7.21 19.65 12.55
N SER A 35 6.91 20.82 12.02
CA SER A 35 7.63 21.44 10.90
C SER A 35 9.13 21.43 11.14
N ASP A 36 9.90 20.81 10.25
CA ASP A 36 11.34 21.05 10.20
C ASP A 36 11.81 21.37 8.79
N LYS A 37 12.40 22.57 8.68
CA LYS A 37 13.03 23.11 7.48
C LYS A 37 14.21 22.21 7.10
N VAL A 38 14.18 21.70 5.88
CA VAL A 38 15.27 20.88 5.33
C VAL A 38 16.52 21.74 5.12
N HIS A 39 17.60 21.43 5.86
CA HIS A 39 18.95 21.85 5.50
C HIS A 39 19.51 20.91 4.41
N PRO A 40 20.15 21.43 3.35
CA PRO A 40 20.69 20.59 2.29
C PRO A 40 21.93 19.84 2.76
N VAL A 41 21.88 18.50 2.72
CA VAL A 41 23.03 17.63 2.92
C VAL A 41 23.85 17.58 1.62
N LYS A 42 25.13 17.96 1.68
CA LYS A 42 26.09 17.79 0.57
C LYS A 42 26.60 16.34 0.55
N PHE A 43 26.47 15.68 -0.60
CA PHE A 43 26.99 14.32 -0.82
C PHE A 43 28.37 14.34 -1.50
N PRO A 44 29.24 13.32 -1.27
CA PRO A 44 30.53 13.21 -1.93
C PRO A 44 30.35 12.85 -3.41
N LYS A 45 31.15 13.47 -4.29
CA LYS A 45 31.20 13.17 -5.72
C LYS A 45 31.91 11.84 -5.96
N GLY A 46 31.27 10.90 -6.67
CA GLY A 46 31.95 9.73 -7.24
C GLY A 46 31.34 8.36 -6.94
N SER A 47 30.03 8.18 -7.12
CA SER A 47 29.48 6.87 -7.52
C SER A 47 28.15 7.06 -8.24
N CYS A 48 27.98 6.44 -9.40
CA CYS A 48 26.70 6.37 -10.09
C CYS A 48 25.81 5.36 -9.35
N LYS A 49 25.29 5.74 -8.19
CA LYS A 49 24.10 5.13 -7.63
C LYS A 49 22.97 6.09 -7.96
N ALA A 50 22.02 5.67 -8.79
CA ALA A 50 20.73 6.34 -8.84
C ALA A 50 20.18 6.31 -7.41
N ALA A 51 20.28 7.43 -6.71
CA ALA A 51 19.68 7.57 -5.40
C ALA A 51 18.17 7.66 -5.65
N PHE A 52 17.43 6.61 -5.28
CA PHE A 52 15.96 6.65 -5.21
C PHE A 52 15.55 7.59 -4.06
N ASN A 53 15.77 8.88 -4.27
CA ASN A 53 15.38 9.93 -3.33
C ASN A 53 13.94 10.36 -3.65
N GLY A 54 13.12 10.52 -2.62
CA GLY A 54 11.74 11.02 -2.76
C GLY A 54 10.66 9.95 -2.98
N VAL A 55 10.97 8.67 -2.72
CA VAL A 55 9.99 7.56 -2.72
C VAL A 55 9.56 7.23 -1.29
N ASN A 56 8.25 7.09 -1.09
CA ASN A 56 7.60 6.61 0.13
C ASN A 56 6.92 5.26 -0.11
N ILE A 57 7.12 4.33 0.82
CA ILE A 57 6.51 3.01 0.83
C ILE A 57 5.45 3.01 1.93
N LEU A 58 4.20 3.04 1.51
CA LEU A 58 3.01 3.04 2.36
C LEU A 58 2.29 1.73 2.17
N VAL A 59 1.93 1.07 3.27
CA VAL A 59 1.26 -0.22 3.27
C VAL A 59 -0.03 -0.12 4.08
N GLN A 60 -1.11 -0.71 3.59
CA GLN A 60 -2.23 -1.16 4.44
C GLN A 60 -2.24 -2.68 4.41
N LEU A 61 -2.34 -3.30 5.58
CA LEU A 61 -2.39 -4.74 5.75
C LEU A 61 -3.54 -5.10 6.69
N ASP A 62 -4.46 -5.89 6.18
CA ASP A 62 -5.50 -6.59 6.92
C ASP A 62 -5.05 -8.03 7.22
N ARG A 63 -5.38 -8.60 8.39
CA ARG A 63 -4.70 -9.80 8.94
C ARG A 63 -5.70 -10.81 9.48
N ALA A 64 -5.68 -12.01 8.92
CA ALA A 64 -6.40 -13.18 9.47
C ALA A 64 -5.97 -13.54 10.90
N ASN A 65 -4.71 -13.26 11.26
CA ASN A 65 -4.18 -13.67 12.56
C ASN A 65 -4.79 -12.92 13.75
N ASP A 66 -5.16 -11.64 13.59
CA ASP A 66 -5.67 -10.83 14.70
C ASP A 66 -6.88 -9.96 14.38
N PHE A 67 -7.45 -10.06 13.17
CA PHE A 67 -8.62 -9.31 12.72
C PHE A 67 -8.46 -7.80 12.94
N LEU A 68 -7.27 -7.29 12.57
CA LEU A 68 -6.92 -5.89 12.69
C LEU A 68 -6.23 -5.41 11.43
N SER A 69 -6.79 -4.34 10.85
CA SER A 69 -6.16 -3.61 9.79
C SER A 69 -5.16 -2.57 10.30
N ARG A 70 -4.05 -2.44 9.58
CA ARG A 70 -2.93 -1.57 9.96
C ARG A 70 -2.37 -0.81 8.78
N ARG A 71 -1.94 0.42 9.05
CA ARG A 71 -1.20 1.23 8.08
C ARG A 71 0.22 1.48 8.53
N PHE A 72 1.14 1.46 7.57
CA PHE A 72 2.57 1.55 7.81
C PHE A 72 3.20 2.63 6.93
N PHE A 73 4.18 3.32 7.49
CA PHE A 73 5.19 4.05 6.73
C PHE A 73 6.49 3.27 6.83
N ILE A 74 6.85 2.50 5.80
CA ILE A 74 7.96 1.58 5.89
C ILE A 74 9.29 2.34 5.89
N THR A 75 10.08 2.20 6.94
CA THR A 75 11.40 2.81 7.09
C THR A 75 12.51 1.77 6.87
N ARG A 76 13.72 2.25 6.53
CA ARG A 76 14.86 1.36 6.35
C ARG A 76 15.27 0.73 7.68
N GLY A 77 15.27 -0.60 7.75
CA GLY A 77 15.50 -1.37 8.99
C GLY A 77 14.29 -1.41 9.94
N GLY A 78 13.14 -0.92 9.46
CA GLY A 78 11.85 -0.94 10.14
C GLY A 78 11.13 -2.29 9.97
N GLY A 79 9.92 -2.25 9.41
CA GLY A 79 9.03 -3.38 9.20
C GLY A 79 7.84 -3.41 10.17
N TYR A 80 7.09 -4.51 10.14
CA TYR A 80 5.77 -4.66 10.79
C TYR A 80 5.73 -4.16 12.25
N ARG A 81 6.74 -4.49 13.06
CA ARG A 81 6.76 -4.13 14.49
C ARG A 81 7.11 -2.67 14.77
N LYS A 82 7.79 -1.97 13.85
CA LYS A 82 8.38 -0.65 14.09
C LYS A 82 7.66 0.47 13.34
N ASP A 83 7.10 0.14 12.17
CA ASP A 83 6.62 1.13 11.20
C ASP A 83 5.09 1.28 11.19
N CYS A 84 4.38 0.56 12.06
CA CYS A 84 2.93 0.70 12.20
C CYS A 84 2.60 2.09 12.74
N ILE A 85 1.82 2.85 11.97
CA ILE A 85 1.44 4.22 12.33
C ILE A 85 -0.05 4.37 12.67
N GLU A 86 -0.90 3.47 12.15
CA GLU A 86 -2.33 3.40 12.49
C GLU A 86 -2.74 1.93 12.61
N THR A 87 -3.64 1.64 13.55
CA THR A 87 -4.29 0.35 13.74
C THR A 87 -5.76 0.62 13.98
N PHE A 88 -6.62 -0.11 13.29
CA PHE A 88 -8.07 -0.02 13.42
C PHE A 88 -8.67 -1.43 13.40
N GLU A 89 -9.97 -1.50 13.61
CA GLU A 89 -10.74 -2.75 13.56
C GLU A 89 -10.64 -3.40 12.18
N GLU A 90 -11.14 -4.63 12.08
CA GLU A 90 -11.19 -5.38 10.85
C GLU A 90 -11.87 -4.61 9.72
N THR A 91 -11.34 -4.75 8.51
CA THR A 91 -11.94 -4.17 7.31
C THR A 91 -12.10 -5.20 6.21
N ASN A 92 -13.23 -5.17 5.51
CA ASN A 92 -13.41 -5.95 4.30
C ASN A 92 -12.50 -5.41 3.19
N THR A 93 -11.45 -6.15 2.86
CA THR A 93 -10.49 -5.77 1.83
C THR A 93 -11.03 -5.89 0.41
N GLY A 94 -12.11 -6.64 0.21
CA GLY A 94 -12.92 -6.69 -1.01
C GLY A 94 -13.79 -5.45 -1.24
N ASP A 95 -14.06 -4.63 -0.22
CA ASP A 95 -14.86 -3.40 -0.40
C ASP A 95 -14.02 -2.31 -1.11
N PRO A 96 -14.44 -1.81 -2.30
CA PRO A 96 -13.74 -0.75 -3.01
C PRO A 96 -13.60 0.55 -2.20
N LYS A 97 -14.44 0.78 -1.18
CA LYS A 97 -14.32 1.94 -0.28
C LYS A 97 -13.17 1.83 0.70
N VAL A 98 -12.79 0.63 1.11
CA VAL A 98 -11.61 0.42 1.96
C VAL A 98 -10.33 0.72 1.16
N LEU A 99 -10.26 0.26 -0.09
CA LEU A 99 -9.18 0.62 -1.02
C LEU A 99 -9.14 2.13 -1.30
N GLU A 100 -10.28 2.76 -1.63
CA GLU A 100 -10.36 4.20 -1.85
C GLU A 100 -9.88 4.99 -0.61
N ASN A 101 -10.31 4.58 0.59
CA ASN A 101 -9.91 5.22 1.84
C ASN A 101 -8.40 5.15 2.06
N PHE A 102 -7.78 3.99 1.81
CA PHE A 102 -6.33 3.83 1.91
C PHE A 102 -5.58 4.75 0.94
N MET A 103 -6.01 4.78 -0.33
CA MET A 103 -5.38 5.61 -1.34
C MET A 103 -5.49 7.10 -1.00
N LEU A 104 -6.66 7.56 -0.55
CA LEU A 104 -6.87 8.95 -0.15
C LEU A 104 -6.02 9.33 1.06
N TRP A 105 -6.01 8.50 2.09
CA TRP A 105 -5.17 8.69 3.25
C TRP A 105 -3.68 8.80 2.87
N ALA A 106 -3.21 7.93 1.97
CA ALA A 106 -1.83 7.94 1.51
C ALA A 106 -1.48 9.23 0.76
N MET A 107 -2.37 9.69 -0.12
CA MET A 107 -2.21 10.91 -0.90
C MET A 107 -2.29 12.18 -0.06
N GLU A 108 -3.14 12.19 0.97
CA GLU A 108 -3.29 13.32 1.89
C GLU A 108 -2.08 13.44 2.83
N LYS A 109 -1.66 12.32 3.43
CA LYS A 109 -0.58 12.29 4.43
C LYS A 109 0.81 12.37 3.81
N TYR A 110 0.97 11.87 2.58
CA TYR A 110 2.25 11.80 1.87
C TYR A 110 2.09 12.18 0.40
N PRO A 111 1.79 13.45 0.10
CA PRO A 111 1.59 13.91 -1.26
C PRO A 111 2.83 13.68 -2.12
N ALA A 112 2.63 13.17 -3.34
CA ALA A 112 3.70 12.86 -4.27
C ALA A 112 3.34 13.25 -5.72
N ASN A 113 4.39 13.49 -6.52
CA ASN A 113 4.23 13.78 -7.94
C ASN A 113 3.79 12.57 -8.77
N ARG A 114 4.02 11.35 -8.27
CA ARG A 114 3.75 10.08 -8.96
C ARG A 114 3.27 9.05 -7.95
N TYR A 115 2.31 8.21 -8.36
CA TYR A 115 1.72 7.18 -7.52
C TYR A 115 1.79 5.80 -8.20
N PHE A 116 2.34 4.84 -7.47
CA PHE A 116 2.30 3.42 -7.80
C PHE A 116 1.47 2.70 -6.74
N LEU A 117 0.38 2.08 -7.17
CA LEU A 117 -0.44 1.17 -6.37
C LEU A 117 -0.08 -0.28 -6.71
N ILE A 118 0.16 -1.09 -5.68
CA ILE A 118 0.27 -2.56 -5.78
C ILE A 118 -0.91 -3.14 -5.02
N LEU A 119 -1.68 -4.01 -5.68
CA LEU A 119 -2.67 -4.89 -5.05
C LEU A 119 -2.01 -6.24 -4.81
N TRP A 120 -1.93 -6.64 -3.56
CA TRP A 120 -1.26 -7.86 -3.12
C TRP A 120 -2.29 -8.77 -2.47
N ASN A 121 -2.30 -10.04 -2.90
CA ASN A 121 -3.08 -11.22 -2.45
C ASN A 121 -3.47 -12.07 -3.68
N HIS A 122 -4.07 -13.24 -3.48
CA HIS A 122 -4.75 -14.06 -4.49
C HIS A 122 -5.54 -13.24 -5.52
N GLY A 123 -5.54 -13.75 -6.75
CA GLY A 123 -6.37 -13.27 -7.84
C GLY A 123 -7.00 -14.40 -8.64
N GLY A 124 -8.24 -14.21 -9.07
CA GLY A 124 -8.96 -15.13 -9.98
C GLY A 124 -8.52 -15.03 -11.45
N GLY A 125 -7.55 -14.16 -11.73
CA GLY A 125 -7.06 -13.89 -13.07
C GLY A 125 -8.13 -13.36 -14.02
N TRP A 126 -7.91 -13.54 -15.31
CA TRP A 126 -8.76 -13.01 -16.38
C TRP A 126 -9.60 -14.08 -17.09
N TRP A 127 -9.33 -15.36 -16.82
CA TRP A 127 -9.84 -16.48 -17.61
C TRP A 127 -10.73 -17.46 -16.84
N GLU A 128 -10.39 -17.79 -15.59
CA GLU A 128 -11.03 -18.90 -14.87
C GLU A 128 -12.11 -18.46 -13.87
N ASP A 129 -11.93 -17.33 -13.16
CA ASP A 129 -12.96 -16.79 -12.27
C ASP A 129 -13.89 -15.85 -13.05
N PRO A 130 -15.22 -16.10 -13.10
CA PRO A 130 -16.17 -15.18 -13.72
C PRO A 130 -16.19 -13.79 -13.05
N ARG A 131 -15.81 -13.70 -11.77
CA ARG A 131 -15.67 -12.42 -11.03
C ARG A 131 -14.42 -11.65 -11.44
N ARG A 132 -13.35 -12.35 -11.87
CA ARG A 132 -12.06 -11.77 -12.26
C ARG A 132 -11.56 -10.78 -11.19
N SER A 133 -11.41 -11.30 -9.98
CA SER A 133 -11.21 -10.52 -8.76
C SER A 133 -9.80 -10.64 -8.19
N ILE A 134 -9.48 -9.74 -7.26
CA ILE A 134 -8.22 -9.69 -6.49
C ILE A 134 -8.53 -9.22 -5.06
N ALA A 135 -7.60 -9.42 -4.12
CA ALA A 135 -7.74 -8.97 -2.74
C ALA A 135 -8.90 -9.65 -1.99
N TYR A 136 -8.88 -10.99 -1.99
CA TYR A 136 -9.82 -11.84 -1.26
C TYR A 136 -9.74 -11.68 0.26
N ASP A 137 -10.90 -11.64 0.89
CA ASP A 137 -11.11 -11.45 2.32
C ASP A 137 -11.93 -12.61 2.89
N ASP A 138 -11.26 -13.58 3.53
CA ASP A 138 -11.89 -14.82 3.95
C ASP A 138 -12.90 -14.60 5.09
N SER A 139 -12.68 -13.63 5.98
CA SER A 139 -13.60 -13.32 7.08
C SER A 139 -14.81 -12.47 6.66
N SER A 140 -14.74 -11.81 5.51
CA SER A 140 -15.85 -11.06 4.88
C SER A 140 -16.64 -11.89 3.86
N ASP A 141 -17.00 -13.12 4.21
CA ASP A 141 -17.73 -14.06 3.34
C ASP A 141 -17.01 -14.39 2.00
N GLY A 142 -15.69 -14.25 1.95
CA GLY A 142 -14.89 -14.48 0.74
C GLY A 142 -15.05 -13.38 -0.30
N ASP A 143 -15.36 -12.16 0.14
CA ASP A 143 -15.46 -10.98 -0.73
C ASP A 143 -14.11 -10.63 -1.35
N ALA A 144 -14.14 -9.98 -2.52
CA ALA A 144 -12.95 -9.62 -3.29
C ALA A 144 -13.28 -8.52 -4.30
N LEU A 145 -12.31 -7.67 -4.61
CA LEU A 145 -12.49 -6.60 -5.59
C LEU A 145 -12.63 -7.18 -7.00
N ASP A 146 -13.78 -6.96 -7.63
CA ASP A 146 -13.95 -7.26 -9.06
C ASP A 146 -13.41 -6.13 -9.97
N ASN A 147 -13.36 -6.38 -11.28
CA ASN A 147 -12.86 -5.39 -12.24
C ASN A 147 -13.74 -4.12 -12.34
N GLY A 148 -15.04 -4.23 -12.11
CA GLY A 148 -15.98 -3.10 -12.09
C GLY A 148 -15.75 -2.21 -10.88
N GLU A 149 -15.59 -2.81 -9.70
CA GLU A 149 -15.28 -2.16 -8.44
C GLU A 149 -13.90 -1.49 -8.47
N LEU A 150 -12.88 -2.21 -8.95
CA LEU A 150 -11.55 -1.67 -9.12
C LEU A 150 -11.55 -0.48 -10.09
N LYS A 151 -12.27 -0.59 -11.22
CA LYS A 151 -12.45 0.52 -12.17
C LYS A 151 -13.14 1.70 -11.50
N ALA A 152 -14.17 1.47 -10.69
CA ALA A 152 -14.89 2.52 -9.98
C ALA A 152 -13.99 3.24 -8.96
N ALA A 153 -13.26 2.49 -8.13
CA ALA A 153 -12.33 3.03 -7.14
C ALA A 153 -11.23 3.87 -7.82
N LEU A 154 -10.54 3.31 -8.82
CA LEU A 154 -9.48 4.02 -9.55
C LEU A 154 -10.01 5.25 -10.30
N SER A 155 -11.24 5.19 -10.83
CA SER A 155 -11.89 6.34 -11.47
C SER A 155 -12.21 7.45 -10.46
N SER A 156 -12.64 7.09 -9.24
CA SER A 156 -12.88 8.06 -8.16
C SER A 156 -11.58 8.77 -7.77
N ILE A 157 -10.50 8.00 -7.57
CA ILE A 157 -9.17 8.53 -7.28
C ILE A 157 -8.66 9.42 -8.42
N ALA A 158 -8.81 9.00 -9.67
CA ALA A 158 -8.36 9.77 -10.83
C ALA A 158 -9.06 11.13 -10.92
N LYS A 159 -10.37 11.18 -10.62
CA LYS A 159 -11.12 12.45 -10.54
C LYS A 159 -10.58 13.37 -9.46
N LYS A 160 -10.22 12.85 -8.29
CA LYS A 160 -9.66 13.63 -7.17
C LYS A 160 -8.24 14.13 -7.46
N LEU A 161 -7.43 13.33 -8.13
CA LEU A 161 -6.08 13.72 -8.57
C LEU A 161 -6.05 14.64 -9.80
N GLY A 162 -7.16 14.71 -10.55
CA GLY A 162 -7.19 15.34 -11.88
C GLY A 162 -6.45 14.55 -12.97
N ARG A 163 -5.99 13.32 -12.66
CA ARG A 163 -5.27 12.41 -13.56
C ARG A 163 -5.29 10.98 -13.01
N PRO A 164 -5.08 9.94 -13.83
CA PRO A 164 -4.87 8.58 -13.35
C PRO A 164 -3.62 8.45 -12.46
N ILE A 165 -3.60 7.38 -11.64
CA ILE A 165 -2.35 6.92 -11.02
C ILE A 165 -1.37 6.46 -12.11
N ASP A 166 -0.08 6.47 -11.80
CA ASP A 166 0.96 6.29 -12.80
C ASP A 166 1.23 4.82 -13.12
N ILE A 167 1.16 3.95 -12.09
CA ILE A 167 1.37 2.51 -12.23
C ILE A 167 0.39 1.78 -11.33
N LEU A 168 -0.24 0.73 -11.88
CA LEU A 168 -0.97 -0.29 -11.15
C LEU A 168 -0.20 -1.61 -11.28
N GLY A 169 0.10 -2.26 -10.17
CA GLY A 169 0.75 -3.56 -10.11
C GLY A 169 -0.14 -4.56 -9.39
N MET A 170 -0.08 -5.80 -9.84
CA MET A 170 -0.77 -6.94 -9.22
C MET A 170 0.29 -7.93 -8.75
N ASP A 171 0.28 -8.25 -7.46
CA ASP A 171 1.09 -9.29 -6.84
C ASP A 171 0.14 -10.38 -6.37
N ALA A 172 -0.26 -11.22 -7.32
CA ALA A 172 -1.41 -12.12 -7.25
C ALA A 172 -1.18 -13.44 -7.99
#